data_AF-A0A9D1SAX5-F1
#
_entry.id   AF-A0A9D1SAX5-F1
#
_cell.length_a   1.000
_cell.length_b   1.000
_cell.length_c   1.000
_cell.angle_alpha   90.00
_cell.angle_beta   90.00
_cell.angle_gamma   90.00
#
_symmetry.space_group_name_H-M   'P 1'
#
loop_
_entity.id
_entity.type
_entity.pdbx_description
1 polymer ?
#
loop_
_entity_poly.entity_id
_entity_poly.type
_entity_poly.pdbx_seq_one_letter_code
_entity_poly.pdbx_strand_id
1 'polypeptide(L)'
;MMFEENEPVVASSDDIVITACPTLVEENRATQEFLWGYYFCIENNSSERIQLVGKSWNITDDKGNRFCDDSAGFKGEIPELEPGESFEFTSLAPLTSPHAVFYGSCRIRKEGRTESKDIKIPTFTMSVPLRQSACLN
;
A
#
# COMPACT_ATOMS: atom_id res chain seq x y z
N MET A 1 1.40 -17.46 -14.71
CA MET A 1 0.64 -16.28 -14.24
C MET A 1 -0.31 -16.81 -13.19
N MET A 2 0.14 -16.83 -11.93
CA MET A 2 -0.64 -17.31 -10.79
C MET A 2 -0.71 -16.12 -9.82
N PHE A 3 -1.76 -15.31 -9.95
CA PHE A 3 -2.14 -14.34 -8.94
C PHE A 3 -3.45 -14.88 -8.37
N GLU A 4 -3.37 -15.72 -7.33
CA GLU A 4 -4.57 -16.06 -6.55
C GLU A 4 -4.87 -14.91 -5.57
N GLU A 5 -6.02 -14.28 -5.81
CA GLU A 5 -6.98 -13.72 -4.85
C GLU A 5 -6.52 -12.64 -3.83
N ASN A 6 -6.03 -11.50 -4.31
CA ASN A 6 -6.40 -10.24 -3.65
C ASN A 6 -6.91 -9.26 -4.71
N GLU A 7 -8.18 -8.89 -4.61
CA GLU A 7 -8.76 -7.83 -5.44
C GLU A 7 -8.04 -6.50 -5.17
N PRO A 8 -7.70 -5.72 -6.22
CA PRO A 8 -7.12 -4.41 -6.03
C PRO A 8 -8.08 -3.52 -5.22
N VAL A 9 -7.55 -2.85 -4.21
CA VAL A 9 -8.31 -1.89 -3.42
C VAL A 9 -7.97 -0.50 -3.93
N VAL A 10 -8.99 0.31 -4.23
CA VAL A 10 -8.82 1.62 -4.84
C VAL A 10 -9.36 2.70 -3.90
N ALA A 11 -8.65 3.81 -3.78
CA ALA A 11 -9.14 5.05 -3.18
C ALA A 11 -8.86 6.23 -4.11
N SER A 12 -9.70 7.27 -4.04
CA SER A 12 -9.53 8.48 -4.84
C SER A 12 -9.82 9.73 -4.02
N SER A 13 -8.97 10.74 -4.14
CA SER A 13 -9.18 12.09 -3.57
C SER A 13 -8.40 13.11 -4.37
N ASP A 14 -8.93 14.31 -4.54
CA ASP A 14 -8.27 15.42 -5.25
C ASP A 14 -7.80 15.05 -6.67
N ASP A 15 -8.61 14.25 -7.36
CA ASP A 15 -8.32 13.71 -8.69
C ASP A 15 -7.05 12.84 -8.73
N ILE A 16 -6.59 12.36 -7.58
CA ILE A 16 -5.53 11.37 -7.46
C ILE A 16 -6.19 10.03 -7.14
N VAL A 17 -5.89 9.01 -7.95
CA VAL A 17 -6.36 7.64 -7.75
C VAL A 17 -5.19 6.81 -7.23
N ILE A 18 -5.42 6.05 -6.18
CA ILE A 18 -4.43 5.15 -5.58
C ILE A 18 -5.00 3.74 -5.56
N THR A 19 -4.36 2.85 -6.29
CA THR A 19 -4.66 1.42 -6.34
C THR A 19 -3.64 0.66 -5.50
N ALA A 20 -4.10 -0.29 -4.69
CA ALA A 20 -3.27 -1.11 -3.82
C ALA A 20 -3.53 -2.60 -4.02
N CYS A 21 -2.46 -3.37 -4.13
CA CYS A 21 -2.53 -4.83 -4.28
C CYS A 21 -1.60 -5.50 -3.26
N PRO A 22 -2.12 -6.08 -2.17
CA PRO A 22 -1.33 -6.91 -1.28
C PRO A 22 -1.11 -8.31 -1.87
N THR A 23 0.03 -8.92 -1.59
CA THR A 23 0.36 -10.28 -2.02
C THR A 23 1.17 -10.98 -0.94
N LEU A 24 0.75 -12.18 -0.55
CA LEU A 24 1.56 -13.03 0.31
C LEU A 24 2.71 -13.61 -0.52
N VAL A 25 3.95 -13.28 -0.17
CA VAL A 25 5.15 -13.69 -0.90
C VAL A 25 5.71 -14.98 -0.31
N GLU A 26 5.84 -15.03 1.01
CA GLU A 26 6.30 -16.22 1.75
C GLU A 26 5.50 -16.40 3.04
N GLU A 27 5.21 -17.65 3.40
CA GLU A 27 4.66 -18.01 4.72
C GLU A 27 5.43 -19.16 5.37
N ASN A 28 5.75 -19.00 6.65
CA ASN A 28 6.19 -20.08 7.53
C ASN A 28 5.37 -20.04 8.82
N ARG A 29 4.33 -20.88 8.86
CA ARG A 29 3.42 -20.96 10.02
C ARG A 29 4.10 -21.51 11.28
N ALA A 30 5.15 -22.32 11.13
CA ALA A 30 5.86 -22.90 12.28
C ALA A 30 6.67 -21.86 13.04
N THR A 31 7.29 -20.91 12.32
CA THR A 31 8.07 -19.80 12.90
C THR A 31 7.27 -18.50 13.02
N GLN A 32 6.02 -18.48 12.55
CA GLN A 32 5.16 -17.30 12.50
C GLN A 32 5.76 -16.18 11.64
N GLU A 33 6.37 -16.52 10.51
CA GLU A 33 6.96 -15.56 9.58
C GLU A 33 6.08 -15.43 8.35
N PHE A 34 5.63 -14.21 8.05
CA PHE A 34 4.77 -13.91 6.91
C PHE A 34 5.34 -12.71 6.15
N LEU A 35 5.84 -12.93 4.94
CA LEU A 35 6.36 -11.87 4.10
C LEU A 35 5.28 -11.40 3.14
N TRP A 36 4.80 -10.18 3.34
CA TRP A 36 3.83 -9.55 2.46
C TRP A 36 4.51 -8.58 1.50
N GLY A 37 4.21 -8.70 0.22
CA GLY A 37 4.45 -7.65 -0.77
C GLY A 37 3.22 -6.77 -0.88
N TYR A 38 3.44 -5.49 -1.14
CA TYR A 38 2.37 -4.58 -1.51
C TYR A 38 2.82 -3.71 -2.67
N TYR A 39 1.95 -3.63 -3.66
CA TYR A 39 2.08 -2.76 -4.81
C TYR A 39 1.11 -1.58 -4.66
N PHE A 40 1.58 -0.39 -4.99
CA PHE A 40 0.78 0.82 -5.13
C PHE A 40 0.94 1.37 -6.55
N CYS A 41 -0.17 1.77 -7.17
CA CYS A 41 -0.19 2.64 -8.34
C CYS A 41 -0.85 3.96 -7.93
N ILE A 42 -0.17 5.09 -8.17
CA ILE A 42 -0.66 6.43 -7.87
C ILE A 42 -0.80 7.16 -9.20
N GLU A 43 -2.04 7.47 -9.59
CA GLU A 43 -2.39 8.07 -10.87
C GLU A 43 -2.80 9.54 -10.67
N ASN A 44 -2.18 10.45 -11.41
CA ASN A 44 -2.55 11.86 -11.42
C ASN A 44 -3.64 12.12 -12.47
N ASN A 45 -4.90 12.04 -12.08
CA ASN A 45 -6.03 12.40 -12.95
C ASN A 45 -6.41 13.88 -12.83
N SER A 46 -5.61 14.70 -12.13
CA SER A 46 -5.82 16.14 -12.04
C SER A 46 -5.27 16.86 -13.27
N SER A 47 -5.65 18.13 -13.44
CA SER A 47 -5.13 18.98 -14.53
C SER A 47 -3.81 19.68 -14.18
N GLU A 48 -3.22 19.40 -13.02
CA GLU A 48 -2.00 20.05 -12.52
C GLU A 48 -0.91 18.99 -12.35
N ARG A 49 0.35 19.35 -12.61
CA ARG A 49 1.50 18.53 -12.22
C ARG A 49 1.54 18.38 -10.70
N ILE A 50 1.89 17.19 -10.21
CA ILE A 50 2.09 16.92 -8.79
C ILE A 50 3.47 16.33 -8.49
N GLN A 51 3.94 16.49 -7.25
CA GLN A 51 5.11 15.83 -6.70
C GLN A 51 4.71 14.94 -5.53
N LEU A 52 5.21 13.71 -5.50
CA LEU A 52 5.02 12.76 -4.41
C LEU A 52 6.12 12.96 -3.36
N VAL A 53 5.89 13.88 -2.43
CA VAL A 53 6.91 14.39 -1.50
C VAL A 53 7.10 13.55 -0.25
N GLY A 54 6.21 12.59 0.02
CA GLY A 54 6.35 11.69 1.16
C GLY A 54 5.18 10.74 1.34
N LYS A 55 5.26 9.95 2.40
CA LYS A 55 4.27 8.94 2.74
C LYS A 55 4.23 8.71 4.25
N SER A 56 3.08 8.27 4.74
CA SER A 56 2.88 7.85 6.13
C SER A 56 2.13 6.54 6.14
N TRP A 57 2.86 5.44 6.27
CA TRP A 57 2.32 4.07 6.24
C TRP A 57 2.20 3.51 7.63
N ASN A 58 1.11 2.79 7.86
CA ASN A 58 0.84 2.13 9.11
C ASN A 58 0.34 0.72 8.83
N ILE A 59 0.95 -0.25 9.48
CA ILE A 59 0.51 -1.64 9.50
C ILE A 59 0.25 -2.01 10.95
N THR A 60 -0.95 -2.51 11.24
CA THR A 60 -1.29 -3.01 12.58
C THR A 60 -1.72 -4.45 12.47
N ASP A 61 -1.10 -5.34 13.23
CA ASP A 61 -1.49 -6.76 13.29
C ASP A 61 -2.55 -7.04 14.36
N ASP A 62 -3.09 -8.25 14.36
CA ASP A 62 -4.09 -8.74 15.33
C ASP A 62 -3.56 -8.88 16.77
N LYS A 63 -2.23 -8.87 16.96
CA LYS A 63 -1.55 -8.87 18.27
C LYS A 63 -1.33 -7.44 18.79
N GLY A 64 -1.70 -6.42 18.02
CA GLY A 64 -1.53 -5.01 18.34
C GLY A 64 -0.14 -4.46 18.07
N ASN A 65 0.74 -5.21 17.39
CA ASN A 65 2.02 -4.68 16.93
C ASN A 65 1.78 -3.68 15.80
N ARG A 66 2.48 -2.55 15.86
CA ARG A 66 2.37 -1.48 14.88
C ARG A 66 3.69 -1.21 14.19
N PHE A 67 3.68 -1.21 12.87
CA PHE A 67 4.79 -0.79 12.03
C PHE A 67 4.43 0.51 11.35
N CYS A 68 5.29 1.52 11.46
CA CYS A 68 5.09 2.84 10.86
C CYS A 68 6.28 3.20 9.99
N ASP A 69 6.01 3.69 8.78
CA ASP A 69 7.01 4.29 7.89
C ASP A 69 6.50 5.70 7.51
N ASP A 70 7.03 6.71 8.19
CA ASP A 70 6.86 8.12 7.84
C ASP A 70 8.17 8.61 7.21
N SER A 71 8.18 8.69 5.89
CA SER A 71 9.39 9.03 5.13
C SER A 71 9.10 10.05 4.03
N ALA A 72 10.13 10.86 3.75
CA ALA A 72 10.14 11.75 2.61
C ALA A 72 10.35 10.94 1.33
N GLY A 73 9.60 11.30 0.30
CA GLY A 73 9.62 10.62 -0.99
C GLY A 73 9.29 9.13 -0.94
N PHE A 74 9.73 8.42 -1.96
CA PHE A 74 9.54 6.99 -2.17
C PHE A 74 10.91 6.37 -2.45
N LYS A 75 11.48 5.66 -1.47
CA LYS A 75 12.87 5.11 -1.52
C LYS A 75 13.95 6.18 -1.79
N GLY A 76 13.74 7.40 -1.28
CA GLY A 76 14.67 8.52 -1.44
C GLY A 76 14.45 9.36 -2.70
N GLU A 77 13.51 8.97 -3.56
CA GLU A 77 13.12 9.74 -4.75
C GLU A 77 11.87 10.57 -4.47
N ILE A 78 11.72 11.70 -5.17
CA ILE A 78 10.50 12.51 -5.15
C ILE A 78 9.94 12.49 -6.57
N PRO A 79 9.09 11.51 -6.91
CA PRO A 79 8.49 11.42 -8.23
C PRO A 79 7.67 12.67 -8.57
N GLU A 80 7.78 13.13 -9.80
CA GLU A 80 6.88 14.12 -10.40
C GLU A 80 5.95 13.42 -11.38
N LEU A 81 4.67 13.79 -11.36
CA LEU A 81 3.65 13.22 -12.25
C LEU A 81 2.92 14.36 -12.97
N GLU A 82 3.00 14.36 -14.29
CA GLU A 82 2.15 15.18 -15.15
C GLU A 82 0.69 14.70 -15.13
N PRO A 83 -0.26 15.53 -15.58
CA PRO A 83 -1.63 15.10 -15.82
C PRO A 83 -1.68 13.84 -16.70
N GLY A 84 -2.32 12.79 -16.18
CA GLY A 84 -2.46 11.47 -16.81
C GLY A 84 -1.30 10.50 -16.55
N GLU A 85 -0.24 10.89 -15.84
CA GLU A 85 0.85 9.99 -15.48
C GLU A 85 0.59 9.21 -14.19
N SER A 86 1.28 8.08 -14.06
CA SER A 86 1.19 7.19 -12.92
C SER A 86 2.56 6.85 -12.35
N PHE A 87 2.65 6.72 -11.02
CA PHE A 87 3.82 6.21 -10.32
C PHE A 87 3.52 4.85 -9.69
N GLU A 88 4.39 3.87 -9.92
CA GLU A 88 4.28 2.55 -9.34
C GLU A 88 5.30 2.35 -8.23
N PHE A 89 4.88 1.72 -7.14
CA PHE A 89 5.73 1.43 -6.01
C PHE A 89 5.49 0.03 -5.48
N THR A 90 6.57 -0.72 -5.21
CA THR A 90 6.49 -2.04 -4.55
C THR A 90 7.46 -2.11 -3.38
N SER A 91 7.01 -2.69 -2.27
CA SER A 91 7.85 -3.02 -1.11
C SER A 91 7.34 -4.27 -0.39
N LEU A 92 8.14 -4.72 0.56
CA LEU A 92 7.89 -5.86 1.42
C LEU A 92 7.66 -5.41 2.86
N ALA A 93 6.80 -6.13 3.56
CA ALA A 93 6.53 -6.01 4.98
C ALA A 93 6.65 -7.41 5.62
N PRO A 94 7.74 -7.70 6.35
CA PRO A 94 7.82 -8.90 7.17
C PRO A 94 6.91 -8.73 8.40
N LEU A 95 5.98 -9.66 8.59
CA LEU A 95 5.02 -9.67 9.69
C LEU A 95 5.14 -10.96 10.50
N THR A 96 4.84 -10.85 11.80
CA THR A 96 4.84 -11.99 12.75
C THR A 96 3.42 -12.49 13.07
N SER A 97 2.45 -12.08 12.25
CA SER A 97 1.04 -12.43 12.37
C SER A 97 0.43 -12.75 10.99
N PRO A 98 -0.49 -13.73 10.92
CA PRO A 98 -1.22 -14.04 9.69
C PRO A 98 -2.24 -12.98 9.30
N HIS A 99 -2.57 -12.02 10.19
CA HIS A 99 -3.57 -10.98 9.94
C HIS A 99 -3.03 -9.59 10.29
N ALA A 100 -3.15 -8.66 9.35
CA ALA A 100 -2.83 -7.26 9.56
C ALA A 100 -3.69 -6.33 8.69
N VAL A 101 -3.72 -5.05 9.08
CA VAL A 101 -4.40 -3.98 8.34
C VAL A 101 -3.36 -2.93 7.94
N PHE A 102 -3.38 -2.54 6.67
CA PHE A 102 -2.58 -1.45 6.13
C PHE A 102 -3.44 -0.20 5.96
N TYR A 103 -2.94 0.95 6.40
CA TYR A 103 -3.59 2.25 6.22
C TYR A 103 -2.57 3.40 6.24
N GLY A 104 -2.95 4.58 5.77
CA GLY A 104 -2.03 5.71 5.72
C GLY A 104 -2.39 6.81 4.74
N SER A 105 -1.37 7.58 4.36
CA SER A 105 -1.46 8.62 3.32
C SER A 105 -0.20 8.69 2.47
N CYS A 106 -0.35 9.21 1.26
CA CYS A 106 0.73 9.80 0.48
C CYS A 106 0.63 11.32 0.59
N ARG A 107 1.76 11.99 0.75
CA ARG A 107 1.84 13.44 0.78
C ARG A 107 2.22 13.94 -0.61
N ILE A 108 1.35 14.77 -1.19
CA ILE A 108 1.54 15.37 -2.51
C ILE A 108 1.77 16.88 -2.39
N ARG A 109 2.45 17.46 -3.37
CA ARG A 109 2.52 18.91 -3.57
C ARG A 109 2.14 19.21 -5.02
N LYS A 110 1.17 20.09 -5.23
CA LYS A 110 0.80 20.54 -6.58
C LYS A 110 1.74 21.64 -7.06
N GLU A 111 1.90 21.75 -8.38
CA GLU A 111 2.70 22.80 -9.00
C GLU A 111 2.29 24.20 -8.51
N GLY A 112 3.28 25.06 -8.26
CA GLY A 112 3.06 26.43 -7.81
C GLY A 112 2.58 26.58 -6.35
N ARG A 113 2.40 25.48 -5.60
CA ARG A 113 1.99 25.52 -4.19
C ARG A 113 3.13 25.15 -3.25
N THR A 114 3.26 25.90 -2.16
CA THR A 114 4.22 25.61 -1.09
C THR A 114 3.73 24.51 -0.16
N GLU A 115 2.41 24.49 0.08
CA GLU A 115 1.77 23.54 0.98
C GLU A 115 1.59 22.17 0.33
N SER A 116 1.86 21.13 1.11
CA SER A 116 1.58 19.75 0.74
C SER A 116 0.26 19.28 1.33
N LYS A 117 -0.38 18.32 0.67
CA LYS A 117 -1.64 17.71 1.09
C LYS A 117 -1.48 16.20 1.23
N ASP A 118 -2.13 15.64 2.25
CA ASP A 118 -2.21 14.19 2.45
C ASP A 118 -3.40 13.60 1.67
N ILE A 119 -3.10 12.66 0.78
CA ILE A 119 -4.05 11.84 0.04
C ILE A 119 -4.10 10.47 0.72
N LYS A 120 -5.29 10.06 1.17
CA LYS A 120 -5.46 8.76 1.83
C LYS A 120 -5.22 7.64 0.83
N ILE A 121 -4.41 6.67 1.23
CA ILE A 121 -4.33 5.40 0.50
C ILE A 121 -5.55 4.53 0.87
N PRO A 122 -5.95 3.59 0.01
CA PRO A 122 -6.94 2.58 0.39
C PRO A 122 -6.48 1.81 1.63
N THR A 123 -7.39 1.62 2.57
CA THR A 123 -7.17 0.69 3.69
C THR A 123 -7.46 -0.71 3.22
N PHE A 124 -6.54 -1.65 3.46
CA PHE A 124 -6.71 -3.03 3.05
C PHE A 124 -6.20 -4.00 4.12
N THR A 125 -6.74 -5.21 4.09
CA THR A 125 -6.38 -6.29 5.01
C THR A 125 -5.40 -7.24 4.33
N MET A 126 -4.36 -7.63 5.06
CA MET A 126 -3.46 -8.72 4.72
C MET A 126 -3.88 -9.90 5.59
N SER A 127 -4.47 -10.93 5.00
CA SER A 127 -4.94 -12.10 5.72
C SER A 127 -4.51 -13.36 5.00
N VAL A 128 -3.79 -14.20 5.72
CA VAL A 128 -3.42 -15.52 5.22
C VAL A 128 -4.68 -16.41 5.27
N PRO A 129 -5.13 -16.98 4.14
CA PRO A 129 -6.30 -17.84 4.14
C PRO A 129 -6.09 -19.05 5.05
N LEU A 130 -7.14 -19.41 5.79
CA LEU A 130 -7.20 -20.69 6.49
C LEU A 130 -7.27 -21.77 5.42
N ARG A 131 -6.41 -22.81 5.50
CA ARG A 131 -6.63 -24.01 4.70
C ARG A 131 -8.03 -24.51 4.99
N GLN A 132 -8.92 -24.50 4.00
CA GLN A 132 -10.15 -25.27 4.10
C GLN A 132 -9.74 -26.73 4.24
N SER A 133 -9.97 -27.29 5.43
CA SER A 133 -10.02 -28.73 5.58
C SER A 133 -11.26 -29.16 4.81
N ALA A 134 -11.09 -29.59 3.57
CA ALA A 134 -12.14 -30.32 2.88
C ALA A 134 -12.31 -31.64 3.65
N CYS A 135 -13.15 -31.63 4.68
CA CYS A 135 -13.76 -32.86 5.18
C CYS A 135 -14.67 -33.36 4.06
N LEU A 136 -14.12 -34.10 3.09
CA LEU A 136 -14.95 -34.96 2.26
C LEU A 136 -15.39 -36.12 3.16
N ASN A 137 -16.68 -36.14 3.45
CA ASN A 137 -17.41 -37.29 3.98
C ASN A 137 -17.41 -38.45 2.97
#